data_AF-A0A7R9PXT3-F1
#
_entry.id   AF-A0A7R9PXT3-F1
#
_cell.length_a   1.000
_cell.length_b   1.000
_cell.length_c   1.000
_cell.angle_alpha   90.00
_cell.angle_beta   90.00
_cell.angle_gamma   90.00
#
_symmetry.space_group_name_H-M   'P 1'
#
loop_
_entity.id
_entity.type
_entity.pdbx_description
1 polymer ?
#
loop_
_entity_poly.entity_id
_entity_poly.type
_entity_poly.pdbx_seq_one_letter_code
_entity_poly.pdbx_strand_id
1 'polypeptide(L)'
;MMIHDNNSPLNGHNTVYSSRTLLKPIIHSIQKSNYKVQSLTGVKLVNTYRCKYSYAFTKSNESLTPTTIGQLLEKRAVDSADTMACVSMQQNISKTYRQLNEDVNKLAKGLQSIGCVKRTRVGIWSPNCYEW
;
A
#
# COMPACT_ATOMS: atom_id res chain seq x y z
N MET A 1 -3.35 46.60 -33.97
CA MET A 1 -2.50 47.24 -32.95
C MET A 1 -2.40 46.27 -31.78
N MET A 2 -1.27 45.56 -31.70
CA MET A 2 -0.82 44.79 -30.53
C MET A 2 -0.25 45.77 -29.50
N ILE A 3 -0.44 45.55 -28.19
CA ILE A 3 0.62 45.48 -27.16
C ILE A 3 0.13 44.56 -26.02
N HIS A 4 1.01 43.67 -25.58
CA HIS A 4 0.94 42.75 -24.44
C HIS A 4 1.26 43.44 -23.11
N ASP A 5 0.74 42.89 -21.99
CA ASP A 5 1.45 42.57 -20.72
C ASP A 5 0.43 42.37 -19.57
N ASN A 6 0.66 41.65 -18.48
CA ASN A 6 1.27 40.36 -18.14
C ASN A 6 0.95 40.16 -16.63
N ASN A 7 0.58 38.95 -16.22
CA ASN A 7 0.42 38.43 -14.84
C ASN A 7 -0.76 38.84 -13.93
N SER A 8 -1.66 37.86 -13.76
CA SER A 8 -2.74 37.68 -12.77
C SER A 8 -2.20 37.10 -11.43
N PRO A 9 -3.06 36.83 -10.41
CA PRO A 9 -4.14 37.64 -9.85
C PRO A 9 -4.10 37.74 -8.30
N LEU A 10 -4.99 38.63 -7.85
CA LEU A 10 -5.43 38.95 -6.50
C LEU A 10 -6.20 37.82 -5.78
N ASN A 11 -6.41 38.07 -4.48
CA ASN A 11 -7.49 37.60 -3.59
C ASN A 11 -7.18 36.34 -2.77
N GLY A 12 -7.31 36.31 -1.44
CA GLY A 12 -8.13 37.15 -0.58
C GLY A 12 -9.22 36.28 0.06
N HIS A 13 -9.18 36.19 1.39
CA HIS A 13 -10.23 35.72 2.31
C HIS A 13 -10.65 34.24 2.24
N ASN A 14 -10.16 33.46 3.22
CA ASN A 14 -10.92 32.31 3.73
C ASN A 14 -10.95 32.34 5.26
N THR A 15 -12.17 32.48 5.77
CA THR A 15 -12.63 32.52 7.16
C THR A 15 -12.14 31.32 7.98
N VAL A 16 -11.44 31.61 9.08
CA VAL A 16 -11.02 30.63 10.09
C VAL A 16 -12.21 30.34 11.01
N TYR A 17 -12.87 29.20 10.82
CA TYR A 17 -13.76 28.64 11.85
C TYR A 17 -12.89 28.13 13.02
N SER A 18 -13.01 28.83 14.14
CA SER A 18 -12.31 28.57 15.39
C SER A 18 -12.77 27.25 16.03
N SER A 19 -12.05 26.16 15.76
CA SER A 19 -12.15 24.89 16.50
C SER A 19 -11.44 24.93 17.88
N ARG A 20 -11.37 26.09 18.55
CA ARG A 20 -10.79 26.25 19.89
C ARG A 20 -11.70 25.77 21.04
N THR A 21 -12.89 25.25 20.75
CA THR A 21 -13.91 25.04 21.79
C THR A 21 -13.98 23.62 22.34
N LEU A 22 -13.48 22.59 21.64
CA LEU A 22 -13.72 21.19 22.06
C LEU A 22 -12.51 20.41 22.61
N LEU A 23 -11.36 21.06 22.84
CA LEU A 23 -10.18 20.40 23.43
C LEU A 23 -9.62 21.09 24.69
N LYS A 24 -10.35 22.04 25.28
CA LYS A 24 -9.97 22.65 26.57
C LYS A 24 -10.14 21.75 27.81
N PRO A 25 -11.10 20.79 27.90
CA PRO A 25 -11.29 20.02 29.13
C PRO A 25 -10.18 18.99 29.40
N ILE A 26 -9.57 18.41 28.35
CA ILE A 26 -8.61 17.29 28.49
C ILE A 26 -7.21 17.78 28.92
N ILE A 27 -6.80 18.99 28.51
CA ILE A 27 -5.51 19.54 28.92
C ILE A 27 -5.53 20.00 30.39
N HIS A 28 -6.70 20.35 30.93
CA HIS A 28 -6.80 20.87 32.30
C HIS A 28 -6.80 19.79 33.40
N SER A 29 -6.97 18.51 33.05
CA SER A 29 -6.93 17.40 34.01
C SER A 29 -5.54 16.76 34.17
N ILE A 30 -4.58 17.07 33.28
CA ILE A 30 -3.20 16.55 33.39
C ILE A 30 -2.33 17.41 34.32
N GLN A 31 -2.73 18.66 34.63
CA GLN A 31 -1.97 19.54 35.53
C GLN A 31 -2.28 19.37 37.03
N LYS A 32 -3.08 18.39 37.43
CA LYS A 32 -3.47 18.18 38.82
C LYS A 32 -3.00 16.85 39.40
N SER A 33 -1.75 16.49 39.14
CA SER A 33 -1.04 15.62 40.05
C SER A 33 0.42 15.99 40.15
N ASN A 34 0.87 16.18 41.39
CA ASN A 34 2.27 16.32 41.80
C ASN A 34 3.03 14.99 41.63
N TYR A 35 2.93 14.33 40.48
CA TYR A 35 3.81 13.21 40.17
C TYR A 35 5.11 13.77 39.63
N LYS A 36 6.10 13.89 40.53
CA LYS A 36 7.50 14.08 40.17
C LYS A 36 7.90 12.91 39.26
N VAL A 37 7.90 13.16 37.95
CA VAL A 37 8.47 12.22 36.98
C VAL A 37 9.96 12.17 37.29
N GLN A 38 10.38 11.12 38.01
CA GLN A 38 11.78 10.83 38.19
C GLN A 38 12.35 10.60 36.80
N SER A 39 13.41 11.35 36.47
CA SER A 39 14.14 11.17 35.23
C SER A 39 14.63 9.72 35.17
N LEU A 40 14.02 8.91 34.30
CA LEU A 40 14.59 7.64 33.89
C LEU A 40 15.81 7.95 33.01
N THR A 41 16.95 8.14 33.66
CA THR A 41 18.29 8.24 33.07
C THR A 41 18.59 6.93 32.33
N GLY A 42 18.12 6.81 31.09
CA GLY A 42 18.37 5.61 30.28
C GLY A 42 17.56 5.51 28.99
N VAL A 43 16.44 6.23 28.87
CA VAL A 43 15.69 6.27 27.60
C VAL A 43 16.19 7.47 26.80
N LYS A 44 17.01 7.23 25.77
CA LYS A 44 17.21 8.22 24.70
C LYS A 44 15.84 8.49 24.11
N LEU A 45 15.29 9.68 24.36
CA LEU A 45 14.15 10.19 23.61
C LEU A 45 14.56 10.17 22.13
N VAL A 46 14.05 9.18 21.39
CA VAL A 46 14.22 9.13 19.94
C VAL A 46 13.50 10.37 19.45
N ASN A 47 14.27 11.34 18.95
CA ASN A 47 13.78 12.65 18.53
C ASN A 47 12.58 12.42 17.61
N THR A 48 11.39 12.66 18.14
CA THR A 48 10.15 12.38 17.43
C THR A 48 9.96 13.57 16.50
N TYR A 49 10.64 13.53 15.35
CA TYR A 49 10.46 14.54 14.31
C TYR A 49 8.99 14.49 13.91
N ARG A 50 8.22 15.45 14.42
CA ARG A 50 6.84 15.65 14.02
C ARG A 50 6.88 15.96 12.52
N CYS A 51 6.47 15.01 11.70
CA CYS A 51 6.45 15.21 10.25
C CYS A 51 5.53 16.39 9.96
N LYS A 52 6.12 17.49 9.47
CA LYS A 52 5.41 18.76 9.23
C LYS A 52 4.40 18.63 8.08
N TYR A 53 4.60 17.65 7.21
CA TYR A 53 3.81 17.43 6.01
C TYR A 53 3.05 16.11 6.10
N SER A 54 1.79 16.13 5.68
CA SER A 54 0.97 14.93 5.48
C SER A 54 1.30 14.18 4.19
N TYR A 55 2.31 14.64 3.44
CA TYR A 55 2.74 14.10 2.16
C TYR A 55 4.26 13.99 2.10
N ALA A 56 4.74 12.88 1.57
CA ALA A 56 6.14 12.65 1.25
C ALA A 56 6.23 11.98 -0.13
N PHE A 57 7.17 12.43 -0.95
CA PHE A 57 7.48 11.85 -2.25
C PHE A 57 8.98 11.79 -2.42
N THR A 58 9.46 10.67 -2.96
CA THR A 58 10.85 10.49 -3.35
C THR A 58 10.89 9.84 -4.72
N LYS A 59 11.93 10.15 -5.50
CA LYS A 59 12.16 9.51 -6.78
C LYS A 59 12.74 8.11 -6.53
N SER A 60 12.10 7.09 -7.09
CA SER A 60 12.70 5.75 -7.15
C SER A 60 13.88 5.75 -8.13
N ASN A 61 14.98 5.10 -7.77
CA ASN A 61 16.08 4.80 -8.69
C ASN A 61 15.75 3.62 -9.62
N GLU A 62 14.77 2.80 -9.26
CA GLU A 62 14.29 1.69 -10.08
C GLU A 62 13.26 2.18 -11.09
N SER A 63 13.42 1.77 -12.35
CA SER A 63 12.46 2.02 -13.41
C SER A 63 11.24 1.11 -13.27
N LEU A 64 10.07 1.63 -13.67
CA LEU A 64 8.86 0.80 -13.76
C LEU A 64 9.03 -0.20 -14.90
N THR A 65 8.73 -1.47 -14.61
CA THR A 65 8.74 -2.54 -15.62
C THR A 65 7.37 -2.65 -16.30
N PRO A 66 7.30 -2.80 -17.63
CA PRO A 66 6.06 -3.09 -18.34
C PRO A 66 5.64 -4.57 -18.22
N THR A 67 6.42 -5.38 -17.52
CA THR A 67 6.21 -6.83 -17.43
C THR A 67 4.99 -7.15 -16.59
N THR A 68 4.12 -8.00 -17.11
CA THR A 68 2.95 -8.50 -16.38
C THR A 68 3.34 -9.58 -15.37
N ILE A 69 2.51 -9.79 -14.34
CA ILE A 69 2.72 -10.85 -13.36
C ILE A 69 2.76 -12.23 -14.03
N GLY A 70 1.90 -12.46 -15.04
CA GLY A 70 1.90 -13.71 -15.81
C GLY A 70 3.24 -13.96 -16.51
N GLN A 71 3.80 -12.93 -17.17
CA GLN A 71 5.12 -13.04 -17.81
C GLN A 71 6.25 -13.30 -16.81
N LEU A 72 6.19 -12.71 -15.61
CA LEU A 72 7.16 -12.98 -14.55
C LEU A 72 7.06 -14.44 -14.05
N LEU A 73 5.84 -14.96 -13.90
CA LEU A 73 5.60 -16.34 -13.51
C LEU A 73 6.09 -17.32 -14.59
N GLU A 74 5.76 -17.07 -15.85
CA GLU A 74 6.23 -17.88 -16.99
C GLU A 74 7.76 -17.90 -17.07
N LYS A 75 8.40 -16.72 -16.95
CA LYS A 75 9.87 -16.62 -16.92
C LYS A 75 10.44 -17.45 -15.77
N ARG A 76 9.87 -17.34 -14.56
CA ARG A 76 10.36 -18.08 -13.41
C ARG A 76 10.13 -19.58 -13.51
N ALA A 77 9.05 -20.01 -14.15
CA ALA A 77 8.75 -21.40 -14.46
C ALA A 77 9.76 -22.02 -15.45
N VAL A 78 10.46 -21.20 -16.24
CA VAL A 78 11.57 -21.64 -17.09
C VAL A 78 12.90 -21.58 -16.31
N ASP A 79 13.24 -20.42 -15.75
CA ASP A 79 14.54 -20.17 -15.13
C ASP A 79 14.77 -20.98 -13.85
N SER A 80 13.70 -21.38 -13.16
CA SER A 80 13.77 -22.05 -11.86
C SER A 80 12.60 -23.02 -11.66
N ALA A 81 12.36 -23.82 -12.70
CA ALA A 81 11.20 -24.70 -12.83
C ALA A 81 10.89 -25.57 -11.61
N ASP A 82 11.93 -26.17 -11.02
CA ASP A 82 11.82 -27.18 -9.95
C ASP A 82 11.97 -26.56 -8.55
N THR A 83 12.12 -25.23 -8.46
CA THR A 83 12.11 -24.51 -7.18
C THR A 83 10.68 -24.39 -6.64
N MET A 84 10.52 -24.58 -5.34
CA MET A 84 9.24 -24.40 -4.65
C MET A 84 8.72 -22.96 -4.81
N ALA A 85 7.47 -22.83 -5.23
CA ALA A 85 6.79 -21.55 -5.43
C ALA A 85 5.70 -21.32 -4.39
N CYS A 86 4.94 -22.37 -4.04
CA CYS A 86 3.86 -22.29 -3.05
C CYS A 86 3.82 -23.55 -2.20
N VAL A 87 3.61 -23.39 -0.89
CA VAL A 87 3.41 -24.47 0.07
C VAL A 87 2.21 -24.11 0.95
N SER A 88 1.11 -24.84 0.78
CA SER A 88 -0.06 -24.76 1.65
C SER A 88 -0.05 -25.96 2.59
N MET A 89 0.41 -25.73 3.82
CA MET A 89 0.54 -26.79 4.83
C MET A 89 -0.83 -27.37 5.22
N GLN A 90 -1.85 -26.53 5.33
CA GLN A 90 -3.19 -26.94 5.73
C GLN A 90 -3.85 -27.88 4.71
N GLN A 91 -3.54 -27.69 3.42
CA GLN A 91 -4.06 -28.53 2.33
C GLN A 91 -3.07 -29.64 1.93
N ASN A 92 -1.90 -29.74 2.56
CA ASN A 92 -0.81 -30.64 2.16
C ASN A 92 -0.44 -30.48 0.67
N ILE A 93 -0.41 -29.23 0.18
CA ILE A 93 -0.07 -28.89 -1.21
C ILE A 93 1.32 -28.25 -1.23
N SER A 94 2.16 -28.74 -2.13
CA SER A 94 3.48 -28.18 -2.43
C SER A 94 3.63 -28.13 -3.94
N LYS A 95 3.87 -26.93 -4.48
CA LYS A 95 3.97 -26.69 -5.93
C LYS A 95 5.28 -26.01 -6.28
N THR A 96 5.98 -26.55 -7.26
CA THR A 96 7.10 -25.86 -7.91
C THR A 96 6.60 -24.75 -8.84
N TYR A 97 7.50 -23.86 -9.30
CA TYR A 97 7.12 -22.82 -10.27
C TYR A 97 6.52 -23.39 -11.55
N ARG A 98 7.03 -24.54 -12.04
CA ARG A 98 6.47 -25.23 -13.20
C ARG A 98 5.03 -25.65 -12.96
N GLN A 99 4.77 -26.34 -11.84
CA GLN A 99 3.44 -26.86 -11.51
C GLN A 99 2.44 -25.75 -11.23
N LEU A 100 2.88 -24.69 -10.53
CA LEU A 100 2.05 -23.50 -10.30
C LEU A 100 1.65 -22.86 -11.64
N ASN A 101 2.59 -22.69 -12.56
CA ASN A 101 2.32 -22.12 -13.88
C ASN A 101 1.34 -22.98 -14.69
N GLU A 102 1.45 -24.30 -14.61
CA GLU A 102 0.48 -25.22 -15.23
C GLU A 102 -0.93 -25.06 -14.64
N ASP A 103 -1.04 -24.97 -13.32
CA ASP A 103 -2.34 -24.84 -12.63
C ASP A 103 -2.99 -23.48 -12.90
N VAL A 104 -2.21 -22.39 -12.92
CA VAL A 104 -2.69 -21.06 -13.33
C VAL A 104 -3.18 -21.07 -14.77
N ASN A 105 -2.47 -21.75 -15.68
CA ASN A 105 -2.88 -21.87 -17.08
C ASN A 105 -4.18 -22.69 -17.23
N LYS A 106 -4.36 -23.75 -16.43
CA LYS A 106 -5.62 -24.51 -16.39
C LYS A 106 -6.77 -23.63 -15.90
N LEU A 107 -6.56 -22.86 -14.81
CA LEU A 107 -7.56 -21.92 -14.29
C LEU A 107 -7.93 -20.87 -15.34
N ALA A 108 -6.94 -20.27 -16.01
CA ALA A 108 -7.17 -19.26 -17.05
C ALA A 108 -7.99 -19.81 -18.22
N LYS A 109 -7.70 -21.04 -18.67
CA LYS A 109 -8.49 -21.73 -19.70
C LYS A 109 -9.91 -22.05 -19.24
N GLY A 110 -10.08 -22.46 -17.98
CA GLY A 110 -11.39 -22.69 -17.37
C GLY A 110 -12.23 -21.42 -17.26
N LEU A 111 -11.62 -20.29 -16.89
CA LEU A 111 -12.31 -18.99 -16.88
C LEU A 111 -12.73 -18.58 -18.30
N GLN A 112 -11.86 -18.78 -19.30
CA GLN A 112 -12.21 -18.52 -20.69
C GLN A 112 -13.36 -19.42 -21.19
N SER A 113 -13.37 -20.71 -20.81
CA SER A 113 -14.41 -21.64 -21.25
C SER A 113 -15.80 -21.32 -20.69
N ILE A 114 -15.88 -20.68 -19.51
CA ILE A 114 -17.14 -20.17 -18.94
C ILE A 114 -17.52 -18.76 -19.45
N GLY A 115 -16.82 -18.25 -20.47
CA GLY A 115 -17.11 -16.98 -21.11
C GLY A 115 -16.43 -15.75 -20.47
N CYS A 116 -15.43 -15.94 -19.59
CA CYS A 116 -14.66 -14.79 -19.10
C CYS A 116 -13.77 -14.24 -20.21
N VAL A 117 -14.08 -13.01 -20.62
CA VAL A 117 -13.32 -12.25 -21.62
C VAL A 117 -12.67 -11.01 -21.01
N LYS A 118 -11.83 -10.32 -21.78
CA LYS A 118 -11.25 -9.03 -21.36
C LYS A 118 -12.35 -8.08 -20.87
N ARG A 119 -12.10 -7.40 -19.74
CA ARG A 119 -13.05 -6.51 -19.03
C ARG A 119 -14.18 -7.20 -18.27
N THR A 120 -14.26 -8.54 -18.29
CA THR A 120 -15.17 -9.29 -17.40
C THR A 120 -14.77 -9.01 -15.95
N ARG A 121 -15.76 -8.74 -15.10
CA ARG A 121 -15.56 -8.58 -13.67
C ARG A 121 -15.82 -9.91 -12.99
N VAL A 122 -14.79 -10.46 -12.35
CA VAL A 122 -14.88 -11.71 -11.60
C VAL A 122 -14.70 -11.36 -10.13
N GLY A 123 -15.70 -11.67 -9.30
CA GLY A 123 -15.59 -11.61 -7.86
C GLY A 123 -15.01 -12.92 -7.35
N ILE A 124 -13.93 -12.84 -6.58
CA ILE A 124 -13.33 -14.01 -5.92
C ILE A 124 -13.38 -13.72 -4.42
N TRP A 125 -13.83 -14.71 -3.64
CA TRP A 125 -13.71 -14.72 -2.18
C TRP A 125 -13.41 -16.14 -1.74
N SER A 126 -12.37 -16.31 -0.95
CA SER A 126 -11.91 -17.62 -0.47
C SER A 126 -11.26 -17.48 0.91
N PRO A 127 -11.24 -18.54 1.74
CA PRO A 127 -10.33 -18.62 2.89
C PRO A 127 -8.85 -18.59 2.44
N ASN A 128 -7.92 -18.65 3.40
CA ASN A 128 -6.49 -18.80 3.13
C ASN A 128 -6.18 -20.20 2.60
N CYS A 129 -6.43 -20.41 1.30
CA CYS A 129 -6.20 -21.66 0.59
C CYS A 129 -5.34 -21.41 -0.67
N TYR A 130 -4.83 -22.49 -1.26
CA TYR A 130 -3.94 -22.47 -2.42
C TYR A 130 -4.54 -21.80 -3.66
N GLU A 131 -5.85 -21.90 -3.82
CA GLU A 131 -6.59 -21.39 -4.97
C GLU A 131 -6.79 -19.86 -4.96
N TRP A 132 -6.49 -19.19 -3.85
CA TRP A 132 -6.60 -17.73 -3.68
C TRP A 132 -5.36 -17.00 -4.21
#